data_AF-A0A6C1E386-F1
#
_entry.id   AF-A0A6C1E386-F1
#
_cell.length_a   1.000
_cell.length_b   1.000
_cell.length_c   1.000
_cell.angle_alpha   90.00
_cell.angle_beta   90.00
_cell.angle_gamma   90.00
#
_symmetry.space_group_name_H-M   'P 1'
#
loop_
_entity.id
_entity.type
_entity.pdbx_description
1 polymer ?
#
loop_
_entity_poly.entity_id
_entity_poly.type
_entity_poly.pdbx_seq_one_letter_code
_entity_poly.pdbx_strand_id
1 'polypeptide(L)'
;MKLKNVVELEDVQEAVRLIRSAIKDYATDPKTGKIDMNLVQTGKSVIQRKLQEDLSREIMNVLKDQTSDSMSFNELIKQINEHSQDRVESSDIQEALSRLQQEDKVIVLGEGVRRSVRLNNRV
;
A
#
# COMPACT_ATOMS: atom_id res chain seq x y z
N MET A 1 36.37 -6.89 -18.67
CA MET A 1 37.06 -8.05 -18.07
C MET A 1 38.45 -8.15 -18.65
N LYS A 2 39.47 -8.32 -17.81
CA LYS A 2 40.85 -8.62 -18.25
C LYS A 2 41.08 -10.13 -18.09
N LEU A 3 41.69 -10.78 -19.07
CA LEU A 3 42.01 -12.21 -19.02
C LEU A 3 43.31 -12.41 -18.22
N LYS A 4 43.23 -12.29 -16.89
CA LYS A 4 44.34 -12.58 -15.99
C LYS A 4 44.34 -14.07 -15.63
N ASN A 5 45.52 -14.68 -15.53
CA ASN A 5 45.69 -16.08 -15.12
C ASN A 5 45.57 -16.28 -13.59
N VAL A 6 45.62 -15.21 -12.81
CA VAL A 6 45.50 -15.19 -11.35
C VAL A 6 44.53 -14.09 -10.91
N VAL A 7 43.83 -14.32 -9.81
CA VAL A 7 42.90 -13.35 -9.21
C VAL A 7 43.66 -12.47 -8.22
N GLU A 8 43.52 -11.16 -8.33
CA GLU A 8 44.16 -10.19 -7.45
C GLU A 8 43.16 -9.57 -6.45
N LEU A 9 43.68 -8.94 -5.40
CA LEU A 9 42.84 -8.30 -4.37
C LEU A 9 41.91 -7.23 -4.96
N GLU A 10 42.38 -6.48 -5.97
CA GLU A 10 41.59 -5.46 -6.66
C GLU A 10 40.35 -6.04 -7.37
N ASP A 11 40.47 -7.25 -7.92
CA ASP A 11 39.36 -7.92 -8.62
C ASP A 11 38.25 -8.28 -7.62
N VAL A 12 38.61 -8.70 -6.40
CA VAL A 12 37.66 -9.00 -5.32
C VAL A 12 37.01 -7.73 -4.78
N GLN A 13 37.79 -6.66 -4.59
CA GLN A 13 37.26 -5.37 -4.15
C GLN A 13 36.23 -4.81 -5.14
N GLU A 14 36.53 -4.89 -6.44
CA GLU A 14 35.63 -4.46 -7.49
C GLU A 14 34.37 -5.34 -7.57
N ALA A 15 34.50 -6.66 -7.45
CA ALA A 15 33.35 -7.56 -7.39
C ALA A 15 32.41 -7.22 -6.21
N VAL A 16 32.99 -6.97 -5.04
CA VAL A 16 32.21 -6.58 -3.85
C VAL A 16 31.57 -5.20 -4.03
N ARG A 17 32.27 -4.24 -4.66
CA ARG A 17 31.70 -2.93 -5.01
C ARG A 17 30.51 -3.07 -5.96
N LEU A 18 30.63 -3.92 -6.99
CA LEU A 18 29.55 -4.20 -7.94
C LEU A 18 28.34 -4.85 -7.26
N ILE A 19 28.57 -5.83 -6.37
CA ILE A 19 27.50 -6.46 -5.57
C ILE A 19 26.80 -5.41 -4.71
N ARG A 20 27.55 -4.57 -3.99
CA ARG A 20 26.98 -3.49 -3.16
C ARG A 20 26.23 -2.46 -3.99
N SER A 21 26.76 -2.07 -5.15
CA SER A 21 26.09 -1.13 -6.05
C SER A 21 24.82 -1.71 -6.68
N ALA A 22 24.74 -3.03 -6.85
CA ALA A 22 23.58 -3.72 -7.39
C ALA A 22 22.50 -3.97 -6.32
N ILE A 23 22.91 -4.20 -5.06
CA ILE A 23 22.00 -4.20 -3.91
C ILE A 23 21.55 -2.77 -3.69
N LYS A 24 20.44 -2.38 -4.31
CA LYS A 24 19.85 -1.06 -4.10
C LYS A 24 19.44 -0.94 -2.63
N ASP A 25 20.03 0.01 -1.90
CA ASP A 25 19.89 0.20 -0.45
C ASP A 25 18.45 0.32 0.08
N TYR A 26 17.45 0.54 -0.78
CA TYR A 26 16.04 0.61 -0.37
C TYR A 26 15.42 -0.76 -0.05
N ALA A 27 16.06 -1.86 -0.47
CA ALA A 27 15.47 -3.21 -0.41
C ALA A 27 15.81 -3.98 0.87
N THR A 28 16.65 -3.42 1.74
CA THR A 28 17.12 -4.09 2.96
C THR A 28 16.49 -3.47 4.20
N ASP A 29 15.84 -4.29 5.01
CA ASP A 29 15.36 -3.86 6.32
C ASP A 29 16.57 -3.52 7.22
N PRO A 30 16.73 -2.25 7.67
CA PRO A 30 17.89 -1.83 8.46
C PRO A 30 17.99 -2.52 9.82
N LYS A 31 16.91 -3.15 10.33
CA LYS A 31 16.96 -3.94 11.56
C LYS A 31 17.43 -5.38 11.36
N THR A 32 17.13 -6.00 10.22
CA THR A 32 17.34 -7.45 10.04
C THR A 32 18.33 -7.80 8.94
N GLY A 33 18.69 -6.85 8.06
CA GLY A 33 19.60 -7.07 6.92
C GLY A 33 19.02 -7.97 5.83
N LYS A 34 17.73 -8.33 5.91
CA LYS A 34 17.05 -9.17 4.91
C LYS A 34 16.54 -8.32 3.76
N ILE A 35 16.63 -8.88 2.55
CA ILE A 35 16.09 -8.26 1.33
C ILE A 35 14.57 -8.45 1.32
N ASP A 36 13.79 -7.37 1.41
CA ASP A 36 12.35 -7.38 1.16
C ASP A 36 12.09 -7.29 -0.34
N MET A 37 12.06 -8.46 -0.99
CA MET A 37 11.79 -8.56 -2.42
C MET A 37 10.40 -8.01 -2.80
N ASN A 38 9.44 -7.99 -1.86
CA ASN A 38 8.12 -7.43 -2.15
C ASN A 38 8.19 -5.90 -2.31
N LEU A 39 9.02 -5.22 -1.50
CA LEU A 39 9.26 -3.79 -1.63
C LEU A 39 9.92 -3.46 -2.98
N VAL A 40 10.79 -4.34 -3.47
CA VAL A 40 11.44 -4.21 -4.79
C VAL A 40 10.48 -4.42 -5.96
N GLN A 41 9.59 -5.41 -5.88
CA GLN A 41 8.68 -5.75 -6.97
C GLN A 41 7.44 -4.86 -7.03
N THR A 42 6.88 -4.50 -5.87
CA THR A 42 5.59 -3.78 -5.78
C THR A 42 5.72 -2.33 -5.34
N GLY A 43 6.92 -1.91 -4.88
CA GLY A 43 7.13 -0.58 -4.31
C GLY A 43 6.48 -0.36 -2.94
N LYS A 44 5.79 -1.36 -2.38
CA LYS A 44 5.09 -1.28 -1.10
C LYS A 44 5.61 -2.32 -0.10
N SER A 45 5.81 -1.92 1.15
CA SER A 45 6.24 -2.85 2.19
C SER A 45 5.11 -3.80 2.59
N VAL A 46 5.45 -4.93 3.20
CA VAL A 46 4.47 -5.86 3.81
C VAL A 46 3.54 -5.11 4.79
N ILE A 47 4.09 -4.17 5.55
CA ILE A 47 3.35 -3.35 6.51
C ILE A 47 2.31 -2.49 5.78
N GLN A 48 2.70 -1.84 4.69
CA GLN A 48 1.81 -0.97 3.92
C GLN A 48 0.66 -1.76 3.27
N ARG A 49 0.93 -2.97 2.77
CA ARG A 49 -0.15 -3.85 2.25
C ARG A 49 -1.14 -4.21 3.35
N LYS A 50 -0.65 -4.59 4.53
CA LYS A 50 -1.50 -4.92 5.67
C LYS A 50 -2.36 -3.72 6.10
N LEU A 51 -1.76 -2.52 6.16
CA LEU A 51 -2.49 -1.30 6.47
C LEU A 51 -3.63 -1.03 5.47
N GLN A 52 -3.39 -1.25 4.16
CA GLN A 52 -4.43 -1.10 3.14
C GLN A 52 -5.55 -2.16 3.25
N GLU A 53 -5.20 -3.40 3.59
CA GLU A 53 -6.19 -4.45 3.83
C GLU A 53 -7.05 -4.15 5.06
N ASP A 54 -6.44 -3.68 6.14
CA ASP A 54 -7.14 -3.31 7.37
C ASP A 54 -8.04 -2.10 7.14
N LEU A 55 -7.58 -1.08 6.40
CA LEU A 55 -8.40 0.06 5.99
C LEU A 55 -9.59 -0.37 5.12
N SER A 56 -9.38 -1.30 4.17
CA SER A 56 -10.44 -1.82 3.31
C SER A 56 -11.50 -2.57 4.11
N ARG A 57 -11.09 -3.33 5.13
CA ARG A 57 -12.01 -4.00 6.06
C ARG A 57 -12.82 -2.99 6.86
N GLU A 58 -12.18 -1.95 7.36
CA GLU A 58 -12.85 -0.92 8.16
C GLU A 58 -13.88 -0.13 7.34
N ILE A 59 -13.53 0.29 6.12
CA ILE A 59 -14.48 0.91 5.19
C ILE A 59 -15.73 0.05 5.00
N MET A 60 -15.55 -1.27 4.83
CA MET A 60 -16.66 -2.19 4.65
C MET A 60 -17.51 -2.34 5.92
N ASN A 61 -16.92 -2.29 7.11
CA ASN A 61 -17.66 -2.34 8.38
C ASN A 61 -18.50 -1.07 8.55
N VAL A 62 -17.89 0.10 8.35
CA VAL A 62 -18.57 1.40 8.41
C VAL A 62 -19.76 1.45 7.45
N LEU A 63 -19.58 1.00 6.20
CA LEU A 63 -20.67 0.97 5.22
C LEU A 63 -21.75 -0.08 5.53
N LYS A 64 -21.42 -1.16 6.24
CA LYS A 64 -22.40 -2.18 6.67
C LYS A 64 -23.23 -1.71 7.86
N ASP A 65 -22.62 -1.00 8.79
CA ASP A 65 -23.31 -0.50 10.00
C ASP A 65 -24.20 0.71 9.69
N GLN A 66 -23.92 1.42 8.60
CA GLN A 66 -24.74 2.55 8.16
C GLN A 66 -26.13 2.08 7.70
N THR A 67 -27.19 2.71 8.21
CA THR A 67 -28.59 2.40 7.84
C THR A 67 -28.97 2.96 6.46
N SER A 68 -28.40 4.09 6.07
CA SER A 68 -28.62 4.72 4.76
C SER A 68 -27.97 3.90 3.64
N ASP A 69 -28.61 3.87 2.46
CA ASP A 69 -28.10 3.12 1.30
C ASP A 69 -26.76 3.68 0.78
N SER A 70 -26.52 4.98 0.93
CA SER A 70 -25.27 5.63 0.53
C SER A 70 -24.76 6.60 1.60
N MET A 71 -23.45 6.79 1.64
CA MET A 71 -22.75 7.71 2.54
C MET A 71 -21.91 8.69 1.73
N SER A 72 -21.80 9.95 2.18
CA SER A 72 -20.90 10.91 1.51
C SER A 72 -19.43 10.57 1.77
N PHE A 73 -18.54 10.89 0.83
CA PHE A 73 -17.10 10.63 1.01
C PHE A 73 -16.52 11.38 2.22
N ASN A 74 -16.98 12.60 2.50
CA ASN A 74 -16.55 13.38 3.66
C ASN A 74 -16.99 12.75 4.99
N GLU A 75 -18.19 12.18 5.04
CA GLU A 75 -18.71 11.48 6.21
C GLU A 75 -17.95 10.17 6.46
N LEU A 76 -17.63 9.43 5.39
CA LEU A 76 -16.79 8.23 5.48
C LEU A 76 -15.40 8.55 6.07
N ILE A 77 -14.75 9.61 5.59
CA ILE A 77 -13.46 10.06 6.14
C ILE A 77 -13.58 10.39 7.62
N LYS A 78 -14.67 11.06 8.01
CA LYS A 78 -14.91 11.45 9.41
C LYS A 78 -15.07 10.22 10.29
N GLN A 79 -15.91 9.26 9.91
CA GLN A 79 -16.13 8.04 10.69
C GLN A 79 -14.85 7.19 10.81
N ILE A 80 -14.09 7.00 9.74
CA ILE A 80 -12.84 6.23 9.78
C ILE A 80 -11.81 6.88 10.74
N ASN A 81 -11.74 8.21 10.74
CA ASN A 81 -10.84 8.95 11.62
C ASN A 81 -11.34 9.06 13.07
N GLU A 82 -12.63 8.85 13.33
CA GLU A 82 -13.16 8.76 14.69
C GLU A 82 -12.79 7.42 15.36
N HIS A 83 -12.69 6.34 14.57
CA HIS A 83 -12.32 5.00 15.07
C HIS A 83 -10.80 4.73 15.05
N SER A 84 -10.03 5.48 14.27
CA SER A 84 -8.56 5.34 14.21
C SER A 84 -7.86 6.22 15.24
N GLN A 85 -6.80 5.69 15.87
CA GLN A 85 -5.93 6.49 16.75
C GLN A 85 -5.06 7.48 15.96
N ASP A 86 -4.68 7.09 14.74
CA ASP A 86 -3.90 7.91 13.82
C ASP A 86 -4.82 8.42 12.70
N ARG A 87 -4.59 9.67 12.27
CA ARG A 87 -5.34 10.26 11.17
C ARG A 87 -4.97 9.55 9.85
N VAL A 88 -5.97 8.99 9.20
CA VAL A 88 -5.85 8.38 7.87
C VAL A 88 -5.98 9.46 6.80
N GLU A 89 -5.03 9.48 5.86
CA GLU A 89 -5.04 10.41 4.74
C GLU A 89 -6.17 10.09 3.75
N SER A 90 -6.74 11.13 3.14
CA SER A 90 -7.83 10.98 2.17
C SER A 90 -7.40 10.20 0.92
N SER A 91 -6.11 10.27 0.56
CA SER A 91 -5.52 9.51 -0.55
C SER A 91 -5.54 8.00 -0.30
N ASP A 92 -5.28 7.56 0.93
CA ASP A 92 -5.26 6.13 1.28
C ASP A 92 -6.68 5.55 1.25
N ILE A 93 -7.67 6.32 1.74
CA ILE A 93 -9.09 5.94 1.65
C ILE A 93 -9.53 5.88 0.20
N GLN A 94 -9.09 6.83 -0.64
CA GLN A 94 -9.41 6.82 -2.07
C GLN A 94 -8.80 5.61 -2.79
N GLU A 95 -7.57 5.22 -2.46
CA GLU A 95 -6.93 4.03 -3.02
C GLU A 95 -7.67 2.75 -2.58
N ALA A 96 -8.01 2.63 -1.29
CA ALA A 96 -8.78 1.51 -0.78
C ALA A 96 -10.17 1.40 -1.42
N LEU A 97 -10.86 2.53 -1.62
CA LEU A 97 -12.15 2.56 -2.34
C LEU A 97 -12.02 2.14 -3.80
N SER A 98 -10.98 2.61 -4.50
CA SER A 98 -10.71 2.20 -5.90
C SER A 98 -10.53 0.68 -5.99
N ARG A 99 -9.81 0.09 -5.04
CA ARG A 99 -9.63 -1.36 -4.94
C ARG A 99 -10.95 -2.08 -4.66
N LEU A 100 -11.72 -1.63 -3.67
CA LEU A 100 -13.02 -2.23 -3.34
C LEU A 100 -14.02 -2.12 -4.50
N GLN A 101 -13.91 -1.07 -5.32
CA GLN A 101 -14.71 -0.89 -6.52
C GLN A 101 -14.28 -1.86 -7.64
N GLN A 102 -12.98 -2.09 -7.82
CA GLN A 102 -12.46 -3.12 -8.74
C GLN A 102 -12.85 -4.55 -8.31
N GLU A 103 -13.03 -4.77 -7.01
CA GLU A 103 -13.52 -6.03 -6.44
C GLU A 103 -15.06 -6.14 -6.43
N ASP A 104 -15.77 -5.20 -7.06
CA ASP A 104 -17.25 -5.13 -7.11
C ASP A 104 -17.94 -5.12 -5.73
N LYS A 105 -17.25 -4.67 -4.67
CA LYS A 105 -17.81 -4.62 -3.31
C LYS A 105 -18.53 -3.31 -3.02
N VAL A 106 -18.05 -2.21 -3.60
CA VAL A 106 -18.60 -0.87 -3.41
C VAL A 106 -18.86 -0.18 -4.75
N ILE A 107 -19.85 0.71 -4.75
CA ILE A 107 -20.13 1.60 -5.87
C ILE A 107 -19.88 3.03 -5.39
N VAL A 108 -19.06 3.75 -6.13
CA VAL A 108 -18.81 5.18 -5.94
C VAL A 108 -19.64 5.94 -6.97
N LEU A 109 -20.46 6.87 -6.51
CA LEU A 109 -21.35 7.70 -7.34
C LEU A 109 -20.96 9.18 -7.21
N GLY A 110 -21.06 9.92 -8.31
CA GLY A 110 -20.77 11.36 -8.33
C GLY A 110 -19.29 11.72 -8.23
N GLU A 111 -19.00 13.02 -8.29
CA GLU A 111 -17.65 13.58 -8.29
C GLU A 111 -17.51 14.72 -7.26
N GLY A 112 -16.27 14.96 -6.81
CA GLY A 112 -15.93 16.03 -5.88
C GLY A 112 -16.75 15.99 -4.58
N VAL A 113 -17.45 17.09 -4.29
CA VAL A 113 -18.26 17.25 -3.06
C VAL A 113 -19.52 16.37 -3.07
N ARG A 114 -20.01 15.99 -4.25
CA ARG A 114 -21.21 15.13 -4.40
C ARG A 114 -20.86 13.64 -4.44
N ARG A 115 -19.62 13.28 -4.14
CA ARG A 115 -19.16 11.89 -4.14
C ARG A 115 -19.80 11.13 -2.99
N SER A 116 -20.53 10.07 -3.32
CA SER A 116 -21.12 9.13 -2.38
C SER A 116 -20.63 7.70 -2.63
N VAL A 117 -20.66 6.88 -1.59
CA VAL A 117 -20.20 5.50 -1.59
C VAL A 117 -21.31 4.62 -1.02
N ARG A 118 -21.56 3.47 -1.65
CA ARG A 118 -22.49 2.45 -1.16
C ARG A 118 -21.96 1.04 -1.40
N LEU A 119 -22.51 0.06 -0.69
CA LEU A 119 -22.25 -1.36 -0.95
C LEU A 119 -22.96 -1.80 -2.22
N ASN A 120 -22.33 -2.69 -3.00
CA ASN A 120 -22.93 -3.23 -4.22
C ASN A 120 -24.13 -4.16 -3.90
N ASN A 121 -24.01 -4.98 -2.85
CA ASN A 121 -25.00 -6.02 -2.52
C ASN A 121 -26.21 -5.52 -1.68
N ARG A 122 -26.55 -4.23 -1.71
CA ARG A 122 -27.74 -3.67 -1.01
C ARG A 122 -28.94 -3.48 -1.95
N VAL A 123 -29.18 -4.45 -2.83
CA VAL A 123 -30.40 -4.52 -3.67
C VAL A 123 -31.36 -5.52 -3.06
#